data_AF-A0A7X7IAI2-F1
#
_entry.id   AF-A0A7X7IAI2-F1
#
_cell.length_a   1.000
_cell.length_b   1.000
_cell.length_c   1.000
_cell.angle_alpha   90.00
_cell.angle_beta   90.00
_cell.angle_gamma   90.00
#
_symmetry.space_group_name_H-M   'P 1'
#
loop_
_entity.id
_entity.type
_entity.pdbx_description
1 polymer ?
#
loop_
_entity_poly.entity_id
_entity_poly.type
_entity_poly.pdbx_seq_one_letter_code
_entity_poly.pdbx_strand_id
1 'polypeptide(L)'
;MSTRVKTGVKLTIDGKNVTAREGETILEVARREGIHIPALCHISETAAWGACRLCLVEIEGIQKLQAACTTWVAEGMVAKTDTPRVRARRESYLKMYLSDHNAYCEAPCSHACPTHIDIPAYMAALAAGDAAGAAAIVRTELPFPGILGRICPRYCEPVCRRAGVDEAIAICDLHRALADHAPAGAAASGSHSPVLQPGKSTGRRVAVIGAGPAGLSAAWFLVACGHQVTIYDADGEPGGLLRYAVPEFRLPLKVLERELRPLWDAGVRFFGDSP
;
A
#
# COMPACT_ATOMS: atom_id res chain seq x y z
N MET A 1 12.68 -13.79 -52.57
CA MET A 1 12.54 -12.33 -52.77
C MET A 1 13.30 -11.63 -51.66
N SER A 2 14.46 -11.05 -51.99
CA SER A 2 15.33 -10.32 -51.07
C SER A 2 14.77 -8.91 -50.87
N THR A 3 14.10 -8.67 -49.74
CA THR A 3 13.74 -7.32 -49.30
C THR A 3 14.95 -6.69 -48.61
N ARG A 4 15.76 -6.01 -49.41
CA ARG A 4 16.83 -5.12 -48.94
C ARG A 4 16.23 -4.11 -47.93
N VAL A 5 16.55 -4.27 -46.65
CA VAL A 5 16.35 -3.21 -45.64
C VAL A 5 17.29 -2.07 -46.02
N LYS A 6 16.73 -1.03 -46.63
CA LYS A 6 17.48 0.14 -47.11
C LYS A 6 17.72 1.12 -45.96
N THR A 7 18.97 1.55 -45.84
CA THR A 7 19.46 2.83 -45.26
C THR A 7 18.99 3.22 -43.87
N GLY A 8 19.89 3.07 -42.89
CA GLY A 8 19.74 3.71 -41.59
C GLY A 8 19.66 5.24 -41.73
N VAL A 9 18.75 5.83 -40.99
CA VAL A 9 18.47 7.26 -40.94
C VAL A 9 19.40 7.92 -39.94
N LYS A 10 20.05 9.03 -40.29
CA LYS A 10 20.89 9.79 -39.36
C LYS A 10 20.12 10.93 -38.75
N LEU A 11 20.21 11.06 -37.43
CA LEU A 11 19.62 12.14 -36.67
C LEU A 11 20.53 12.57 -35.51
N THR A 12 20.24 13.71 -34.92
CA THR A 12 20.92 14.22 -33.74
C THR A 12 19.96 14.27 -32.55
N ILE A 13 20.34 13.69 -31.42
CA ILE A 13 19.58 13.79 -30.16
C ILE A 13 20.50 14.38 -29.09
N ASP A 14 20.15 15.54 -28.54
CA ASP A 14 20.96 16.27 -27.55
C ASP A 14 22.42 16.49 -27.98
N GLY A 15 22.63 16.77 -29.27
CA GLY A 15 23.96 16.96 -29.86
C GLY A 15 24.71 15.67 -30.20
N LYS A 16 24.20 14.49 -29.81
CA LYS A 16 24.77 13.18 -30.18
C LYS A 16 24.22 12.75 -31.55
N ASN A 17 25.12 12.52 -32.51
CA ASN A 17 24.78 11.89 -33.79
C ASN A 17 24.46 10.41 -33.58
N VAL A 18 23.28 9.98 -33.98
CA VAL A 18 22.80 8.60 -33.84
C VAL A 18 22.27 8.09 -35.18
N THR A 19 22.36 6.77 -35.37
CA THR A 19 21.80 6.10 -36.55
C THR A 19 20.58 5.29 -36.11
N ALA A 20 19.48 5.43 -36.83
CA ALA A 20 18.22 4.75 -36.56
C ALA A 20 17.78 3.89 -37.73
N ARG A 21 16.94 2.90 -37.44
CA ARG A 21 16.26 2.13 -38.47
C ARG A 21 15.01 2.89 -38.91
N GLU A 22 14.69 2.79 -40.19
CA GLU A 22 13.45 3.37 -40.72
C GLU A 22 12.25 2.75 -39.97
N GLY A 23 11.32 3.61 -39.52
CA GLY A 23 10.17 3.21 -38.70
C GLY A 23 10.39 3.23 -37.18
N GLU A 24 11.63 3.40 -36.69
CA GLU A 24 11.87 3.63 -35.26
C GLU A 24 11.34 4.99 -34.80
N THR A 25 10.88 5.04 -33.56
CA THR A 25 10.50 6.27 -32.87
C THR A 25 11.71 6.89 -32.18
N ILE A 26 11.63 8.20 -31.89
CA ILE A 26 12.68 8.90 -31.14
C ILE A 26 12.96 8.21 -29.79
N LEU A 27 11.92 7.72 -29.10
CA LEU A 27 12.07 7.08 -27.79
C LEU A 27 12.82 5.74 -27.88
N GLU A 28 12.57 4.94 -28.91
CA GLU A 28 13.27 3.66 -29.11
C GLU A 28 14.76 3.87 -29.38
N VAL A 29 15.08 4.84 -30.25
CA VAL A 29 16.47 5.21 -30.54
C VAL A 29 17.16 5.77 -29.30
N ALA A 30 16.50 6.68 -28.57
CA ALA A 30 17.05 7.26 -27.35
C ALA A 30 17.40 6.18 -26.32
N ARG A 31 16.50 5.20 -26.08
CA ARG A 31 16.73 4.10 -25.15
C ARG A 31 17.92 3.23 -25.55
N ARG A 32 18.03 2.85 -26.84
CA ARG A 32 19.17 2.08 -27.35
C ARG A 32 20.48 2.82 -27.14
N GLU A 33 20.46 4.13 -27.33
CA GLU A 33 21.64 5.00 -27.28
C GLU A 33 21.98 5.53 -25.88
N GLY A 34 21.24 5.08 -24.85
CA GLY A 34 21.46 5.49 -23.45
C GLY A 34 20.99 6.91 -23.13
N ILE A 35 20.15 7.51 -23.96
CA ILE A 35 19.59 8.86 -23.76
C ILE A 35 18.28 8.73 -22.98
N HIS A 36 18.22 9.35 -21.81
CA HIS A 36 17.06 9.25 -20.94
C HIS A 36 15.92 10.17 -21.40
N ILE A 37 14.79 9.57 -21.77
CA ILE A 37 13.52 10.26 -22.01
C ILE A 37 12.46 9.61 -21.13
N PRO A 38 11.84 10.33 -20.17
CA PRO A 38 10.83 9.75 -19.30
C PRO A 38 9.57 9.40 -20.09
N ALA A 39 8.97 8.24 -19.83
CA ALA A 39 7.74 7.81 -20.51
C ALA A 39 6.91 6.91 -19.57
N LEU A 40 5.87 7.48 -18.95
CA LEU A 40 5.05 6.77 -17.96
C LEU A 40 4.15 5.68 -18.58
N CYS A 41 3.52 5.99 -19.72
CA CYS A 41 2.55 5.10 -20.35
C CYS A 41 3.13 4.21 -21.45
N HIS A 42 4.46 4.15 -21.61
CA HIS A 42 5.07 3.39 -22.69
C HIS A 42 5.44 1.97 -22.21
N ILE A 43 4.81 0.96 -22.80
CA ILE A 43 5.07 -0.46 -22.56
C ILE A 43 5.53 -1.09 -23.88
N SER A 44 6.68 -1.77 -23.89
CA SER A 44 7.35 -2.29 -25.10
C SER A 44 6.50 -3.26 -25.91
N GLU A 45 5.56 -3.94 -25.27
CA GLU A 45 4.71 -4.98 -25.86
C GLU A 45 3.42 -4.40 -26.46
N THR A 46 3.23 -3.08 -26.44
CA THR A 46 2.00 -2.41 -26.88
C THR A 46 2.28 -1.23 -27.79
N ALA A 47 1.31 -0.88 -28.64
CA ALA A 47 1.42 0.29 -29.50
C ALA A 47 1.48 1.58 -28.66
N ALA A 48 2.47 2.43 -28.93
CA ALA A 48 2.62 3.70 -28.23
C ALA A 48 1.48 4.68 -28.58
N TRP A 49 0.97 5.38 -27.57
CA TRP A 49 -0.18 6.29 -27.72
C TRP A 49 0.13 7.77 -27.44
N GLY A 50 1.27 8.08 -26.84
CA GLY A 50 1.68 9.46 -26.54
C GLY A 50 0.83 10.17 -25.48
N ALA A 51 0.02 9.42 -24.72
CA ALA A 51 -0.97 9.96 -23.81
C ALA A 51 -0.39 10.64 -22.56
N CYS A 52 0.64 10.06 -21.93
CA CYS A 52 1.22 10.62 -20.70
C CYS A 52 1.99 11.94 -20.91
N ARG A 53 2.41 12.23 -22.15
CA ARG A 53 3.19 13.43 -22.51
C ARG A 53 4.47 13.67 -21.68
N LEU A 54 4.96 12.67 -20.94
CA LEU A 54 6.27 12.78 -20.29
C LEU A 54 7.41 12.62 -21.30
N CYS A 55 7.18 11.92 -22.40
CA CYS A 55 8.20 11.71 -23.45
C CYS A 55 8.30 12.89 -24.45
N LEU A 56 7.82 14.08 -24.08
CA LEU A 56 7.89 15.23 -24.96
C LEU A 56 9.33 15.61 -25.28
N VAL A 57 9.58 15.94 -26.55
CA VAL A 57 10.85 16.42 -27.08
C VAL A 57 10.61 17.63 -27.96
N GLU A 58 11.63 18.47 -28.07
CA GLU A 58 11.65 19.58 -29.01
C GLU A 58 12.35 19.12 -30.30
N ILE A 59 11.78 19.44 -31.46
CA ILE A 59 12.36 19.11 -32.75
C ILE A 59 12.59 20.41 -33.50
N GLU A 60 13.80 20.61 -34.03
CA GLU A 60 14.12 21.82 -34.79
C GLU A 60 13.19 21.96 -36.02
N GLY A 61 12.70 23.18 -36.24
CA GLY A 61 11.72 23.46 -37.30
C GLY A 61 10.26 23.14 -36.94
N ILE A 62 9.99 22.45 -35.82
CA ILE A 62 8.61 22.15 -35.38
C ILE A 62 8.28 22.95 -34.14
N GLN A 63 7.31 23.86 -34.26
CA GLN A 63 6.92 24.69 -33.11
C GLN A 63 6.31 23.88 -31.96
N LYS A 64 5.47 22.87 -32.25
CA LYS A 64 4.81 22.07 -31.21
C LYS A 64 5.75 20.99 -30.68
N LEU A 65 5.82 20.83 -29.35
CA LEU A 65 6.54 19.71 -28.74
C LEU A 65 5.94 18.38 -29.21
N GLN A 66 6.80 17.44 -29.57
CA GLN A 66 6.41 16.14 -30.11
C GLN A 66 6.57 15.04 -29.06
N ALA A 67 5.72 14.01 -29.10
CA ALA A 67 5.86 12.87 -28.19
C ALA A 67 6.84 11.86 -28.78
N ALA A 68 8.01 11.69 -28.15
CA ALA A 68 9.08 10.85 -28.68
C ALA A 68 8.64 9.39 -28.91
N CYS A 69 7.66 8.89 -28.16
CA CYS A 69 7.17 7.52 -28.30
C CYS A 69 6.30 7.27 -29.54
N THR A 70 5.78 8.31 -30.19
CA THR A 70 4.92 8.18 -31.39
C THR A 70 5.48 8.90 -32.60
N THR A 71 6.58 9.65 -32.43
CA THR A 71 7.22 10.38 -33.52
C THR A 71 8.31 9.52 -34.13
N TRP A 72 8.11 9.15 -35.40
CA TRP A 72 9.10 8.45 -36.19
C TRP A 72 10.30 9.34 -36.52
N VAL A 73 11.48 8.74 -36.57
CA VAL A 73 12.73 9.39 -36.95
C VAL A 73 12.75 9.72 -38.43
N ALA A 74 13.41 10.82 -38.79
CA ALA A 74 13.61 11.25 -40.18
C ALA A 74 15.04 11.73 -40.40
N GLU A 75 15.51 11.71 -41.65
CA GLU A 75 16.89 12.07 -42.00
C GLU A 75 17.17 13.54 -41.65
N GLY A 76 18.30 13.78 -40.98
CA GLY A 76 18.69 15.12 -40.55
C GLY A 76 17.86 15.69 -39.40
N MET A 77 16.98 14.90 -38.77
CA MET A 77 16.20 15.35 -37.62
C MET A 77 17.11 15.75 -36.45
N VAL A 78 16.80 16.86 -35.79
CA VAL A 78 17.50 17.31 -34.58
C VAL A 78 16.48 17.41 -33.45
N ALA A 79 16.62 16.53 -32.45
CA ALA A 79 15.76 16.46 -31.28
C ALA A 79 16.51 16.89 -30.01
N LYS A 80 15.85 17.67 -29.15
CA LYS A 80 16.35 18.08 -27.84
C LYS A 80 15.39 17.56 -26.77
N THR A 81 15.90 16.77 -25.83
CA THR A 81 15.06 15.99 -24.91
C THR A 81 14.87 16.63 -23.54
N ASP A 82 15.66 17.66 -23.22
CA ASP A 82 15.68 18.26 -21.88
C ASP A 82 15.84 19.79 -21.88
N THR A 83 15.16 20.48 -22.79
CA THR A 83 15.12 21.95 -22.80
C THR A 83 14.27 22.51 -21.64
N PRO A 84 14.46 23.78 -21.21
CA PRO A 84 13.59 24.40 -20.20
C PRO A 84 12.10 24.34 -20.56
N ARG A 85 11.80 24.44 -21.85
CA ARG A 85 10.45 24.34 -22.40
C ARG A 85 9.87 22.93 -22.27
N VAL A 86 10.66 21.90 -22.56
CA VAL A 86 10.28 20.50 -22.36
C VAL A 86 10.05 20.22 -20.87
N ARG A 87 10.96 20.65 -20.00
CA ARG A 87 10.83 20.50 -18.53
C ARG A 87 9.56 21.15 -17.99
N ALA A 88 9.30 22.41 -18.33
CA ALA A 88 8.11 23.12 -17.88
C ALA A 88 6.81 22.42 -18.32
N ARG A 89 6.77 21.88 -19.55
CA ARG A 89 5.59 21.17 -20.05
C ARG A 89 5.40 19.82 -19.36
N ARG A 90 6.48 19.05 -19.16
CA ARG A 90 6.45 17.79 -18.40
C ARG A 90 5.95 18.02 -16.97
N GLU A 91 6.45 19.06 -16.32
CA GLU A 91 6.00 19.45 -14.97
C GLU A 91 4.50 19.79 -14.95
N SER A 92 4.00 20.53 -15.94
CA SER A 92 2.57 20.85 -16.04
C SER A 92 1.70 19.59 -16.16
N TYR A 93 2.11 18.63 -17.01
CA TYR A 93 1.40 17.35 -17.14
C TYR A 93 1.49 16.52 -15.88
N LEU A 94 2.66 16.46 -15.24
CA LEU A 94 2.82 15.74 -13.99
C LEU A 94 1.93 16.34 -12.89
N LYS A 95 1.88 17.66 -12.76
CA LYS A 95 0.96 18.35 -11.84
C LYS A 95 -0.51 18.02 -12.11
N MET A 96 -0.91 17.92 -13.38
CA MET A 96 -2.27 17.50 -13.75
C MET A 96 -2.53 16.02 -13.39
N TYR A 97 -1.60 15.10 -13.65
CA TYR A 97 -1.79 13.71 -13.23
C TYR A 97 -1.84 13.57 -11.72
N LEU A 98 -1.07 14.39 -11.01
CA LEU A 98 -1.04 14.43 -9.56
C LEU A 98 -2.15 15.30 -8.94
N SER A 99 -2.95 16.02 -9.73
CA SER A 99 -3.96 16.93 -9.18
C SER A 99 -5.15 16.19 -8.58
N ASP A 100 -5.44 15.00 -9.10
CA ASP A 100 -6.45 14.07 -8.57
C ASP A 100 -5.80 12.83 -7.95
N HIS A 101 -4.48 12.83 -7.80
CA HIS A 101 -3.79 11.82 -7.02
C HIS A 101 -4.17 12.08 -5.55
N ASN A 102 -5.22 11.39 -5.10
CA ASN A 102 -5.53 11.29 -3.68
C ASN A 102 -4.22 10.90 -2.96
N ALA A 103 -3.93 11.47 -1.80
CA ALA A 103 -2.58 11.49 -1.27
C ALA A 103 -2.04 10.13 -0.75
N TYR A 104 -2.41 9.01 -1.37
CA TYR A 104 -2.34 7.63 -0.91
C TYR A 104 -1.54 6.70 -1.86
N CYS A 105 -0.38 7.13 -2.37
CA CYS A 105 0.56 6.13 -2.93
C CYS A 105 1.04 5.19 -1.81
N GLU A 106 1.36 5.77 -0.64
CA GLU A 106 1.42 5.11 0.66
C GLU A 106 1.33 6.20 1.72
N ALA A 107 0.37 6.10 2.65
CA ALA A 107 0.23 7.12 3.69
C ALA A 107 1.37 6.97 4.72
N PRO A 108 2.05 8.05 5.14
CA PRO A 108 3.17 7.94 6.07
C PRO A 108 2.77 7.32 7.41
N CYS A 109 1.53 7.55 7.86
CA CYS A 109 0.97 6.91 9.04
C CYS A 109 0.85 5.39 8.89
N SER A 110 0.43 4.88 7.73
CA SER A 110 0.36 3.45 7.43
C SER A 110 1.75 2.83 7.32
N HIS A 111 2.68 3.50 6.64
CA HIS A 111 4.06 3.04 6.53
C HIS A 111 4.79 2.97 7.89
N ALA A 112 4.55 3.96 8.77
CA ALA A 112 5.15 3.97 10.11
C ALA A 112 4.46 3.00 11.09
N CYS A 113 3.27 2.50 10.77
CA CYS A 113 2.57 1.52 11.60
C CYS A 113 3.24 0.15 11.45
N PRO A 114 3.72 -0.50 12.54
CA PRO A 114 4.36 -1.81 12.43
C PRO A 114 3.44 -2.92 11.87
N THR A 115 2.12 -2.74 11.97
CA THR A 115 1.12 -3.66 11.42
C THR A 115 0.59 -3.20 10.07
N HIS A 116 1.10 -2.11 9.49
CA HIS A 116 0.71 -1.60 8.16
C HIS A 116 -0.80 -1.44 7.94
N ILE A 117 -1.55 -1.06 8.98
CA ILE A 117 -3.00 -0.85 8.88
C ILE A 117 -3.29 0.24 7.84
N ASP A 118 -4.36 0.04 7.06
CA ASP A 118 -4.90 1.05 6.16
C ASP A 118 -5.64 2.15 6.94
N ILE A 119 -4.85 3.01 7.57
CA ILE A 119 -5.31 4.15 8.36
C ILE A 119 -6.20 5.08 7.53
N PRO A 120 -5.82 5.47 6.30
CA PRO A 120 -6.71 6.21 5.40
C PRO A 120 -8.08 5.57 5.17
N ALA A 121 -8.13 4.28 4.85
CA ALA A 121 -9.39 3.62 4.51
C ALA A 121 -10.34 3.58 5.70
N TYR A 122 -9.87 3.19 6.89
CA TYR A 122 -10.77 3.16 8.05
C TYR A 122 -11.17 4.58 8.50
N MET A 123 -10.30 5.59 8.34
CA MET A 123 -10.67 6.98 8.61
C MET A 123 -11.74 7.49 7.64
N ALA A 124 -11.65 7.10 6.36
CA ALA A 124 -12.69 7.42 5.37
C ALA A 124 -14.02 6.73 5.72
N ALA A 125 -13.99 5.47 6.16
CA ALA A 125 -15.18 4.76 6.63
C ALA A 125 -15.79 5.45 7.87
N LEU A 126 -14.97 5.86 8.84
CA LEU A 126 -15.41 6.64 9.99
C LEU A 126 -16.05 7.98 9.57
N ALA A 127 -15.43 8.71 8.65
CA ALA A 127 -15.96 9.97 8.13
C ALA A 127 -17.29 9.79 7.39
N ALA A 128 -17.52 8.62 6.79
CA ALA A 128 -18.79 8.24 6.18
C ALA A 128 -19.84 7.73 7.19
N GLY A 129 -19.52 7.68 8.49
CA GLY A 129 -20.38 7.15 9.54
C GLY A 129 -20.41 5.62 9.63
N ASP A 130 -19.57 4.92 8.89
CA ASP A 130 -19.47 3.45 8.89
C ASP A 130 -18.44 2.96 9.92
N ALA A 131 -18.82 3.01 11.19
CA ALA A 131 -17.98 2.52 12.27
C ALA A 131 -17.72 1.00 12.20
N ALA A 132 -18.67 0.22 11.69
CA ALA A 132 -18.54 -1.22 11.56
C ALA A 132 -17.51 -1.60 10.48
N GLY A 133 -17.60 -0.96 9.30
CA GLY A 133 -16.62 -1.12 8.23
C GLY A 133 -15.23 -0.63 8.64
N ALA A 134 -15.14 0.49 9.36
CA ALA A 134 -13.87 0.96 9.90
C ALA A 134 -13.22 -0.07 10.86
N ALA A 135 -14.01 -0.64 11.79
CA ALA A 135 -13.51 -1.68 12.69
C ALA A 135 -13.07 -2.95 11.93
N ALA A 136 -13.79 -3.31 10.87
CA ALA A 136 -13.42 -4.44 10.02
C ALA A 136 -12.11 -4.21 9.25
N ILE A 137 -11.91 -3.01 8.69
CA ILE A 137 -10.66 -2.62 8.01
C ILE A 137 -9.47 -2.69 8.99
N VAL A 138 -9.62 -2.18 10.21
CA VAL A 138 -8.53 -2.26 11.21
C VAL A 138 -8.19 -3.73 11.53
N ARG A 139 -9.22 -4.58 11.66
CA ARG A 139 -9.06 -6.00 12.01
C ARG A 139 -8.49 -6.88 10.90
N THR A 140 -8.28 -6.37 9.69
CA THR A 140 -7.58 -7.13 8.63
C THR A 140 -6.13 -7.38 9.02
N GLU A 141 -5.46 -6.36 9.56
CA GLU A 141 -4.05 -6.44 9.96
C GLU A 141 -3.85 -6.52 11.47
N LEU A 142 -4.79 -5.96 12.25
CA LEU A 142 -4.66 -5.84 13.71
C LEU A 142 -5.74 -6.64 14.44
N PRO A 143 -5.42 -7.85 14.95
CA PRO A 143 -6.36 -8.70 15.67
C PRO A 143 -6.97 -8.08 16.93
N PHE A 144 -6.21 -7.24 17.65
CA PHE A 144 -6.59 -6.73 18.98
C PHE A 144 -6.59 -5.19 19.07
N PRO A 145 -7.48 -4.50 18.32
CA PRO A 145 -7.50 -3.04 18.25
C PRO A 145 -7.78 -2.37 19.60
N GLY A 146 -8.58 -2.97 20.48
CA GLY A 146 -8.86 -2.42 21.81
C GLY A 146 -7.69 -2.48 22.77
N ILE A 147 -6.78 -3.45 22.59
CA ILE A 147 -5.52 -3.54 23.32
C ILE A 147 -4.58 -2.45 22.82
N LEU A 148 -4.29 -2.42 21.51
CA LEU A 148 -3.38 -1.40 20.96
C LEU A 148 -3.89 0.02 21.11
N GLY A 149 -5.21 0.27 21.05
CA GLY A 149 -5.78 1.59 21.34
C GLY A 149 -5.47 2.13 22.75
N ARG A 150 -4.93 1.30 23.64
CA ARG A 150 -4.54 1.67 25.01
C ARG A 150 -3.03 1.67 25.25
N ILE A 151 -2.30 0.79 24.58
CA ILE A 151 -0.87 0.58 24.85
C ILE A 151 0.05 0.92 23.68
N CYS A 152 -0.49 1.27 22.51
CA CYS A 152 0.30 1.60 21.33
C CYS A 152 1.22 2.81 21.59
N PRO A 153 2.49 2.75 21.16
CA PRO A 153 3.41 3.90 21.19
C PRO A 153 3.09 5.02 20.18
N ARG A 154 2.03 4.85 19.37
CA ARG A 154 1.53 5.87 18.42
C ARG A 154 2.49 6.22 17.27
N TYR A 155 3.26 5.26 16.74
CA TYR A 155 4.24 5.49 15.66
C TYR A 155 3.70 6.26 14.44
N CYS A 156 2.41 6.11 14.15
CA CYS A 156 1.71 6.74 13.05
C CYS A 156 1.40 8.24 13.25
N GLU A 157 1.26 8.71 14.51
CA GLU A 157 0.84 10.08 14.82
C GLU A 157 1.97 11.11 14.60
N PRO A 158 3.24 10.87 15.00
CA PRO A 158 4.37 11.79 14.74
C PRO A 158 4.66 12.06 13.26
N VAL A 159 4.27 11.15 12.36
CA VAL A 159 4.48 11.28 10.90
C VAL A 159 3.22 11.75 10.17
N CYS A 160 2.16 12.11 10.91
CA CYS A 160 0.89 12.52 10.34
C CYS A 160 1.02 13.87 9.61
N ARG A 161 0.76 13.90 8.29
CA ARG A 161 0.84 15.13 7.49
C ARG A 161 -0.14 16.22 7.93
N ARG A 162 -1.24 15.86 8.62
CA ARG A 162 -2.22 16.82 9.13
C ARG A 162 -1.59 17.78 10.15
N ALA A 163 -0.56 17.34 10.86
CA ALA A 163 0.24 18.20 11.74
C ALA A 163 0.94 19.37 11.00
N GLY A 164 1.08 19.31 9.67
CA GLY A 164 1.55 20.44 8.87
C GLY A 164 0.48 21.50 8.57
N VAL A 165 -0.77 21.25 8.94
CA VAL A 165 -1.91 22.18 8.79
C VAL A 165 -2.39 22.63 10.17
N ASP A 166 -2.70 21.67 11.05
CA ASP A 166 -3.07 21.91 12.44
C ASP A 166 -2.42 20.88 13.38
N GLU A 167 -3.09 19.77 13.69
CA GLU A 167 -2.61 18.75 14.63
C GLU A 167 -2.65 17.35 14.02
N ALA A 168 -1.86 16.43 14.57
CA ALA A 168 -1.90 15.05 14.16
C ALA A 168 -3.26 14.43 14.48
N ILE A 169 -3.77 13.58 13.59
CA ILE A 169 -4.98 12.82 13.87
C ILE A 169 -4.70 11.88 15.05
N ALA A 170 -5.63 11.81 16.01
CA ALA A 170 -5.58 10.92 17.17
C ALA A 170 -5.90 9.46 16.77
N ILE A 171 -5.07 8.88 15.89
CA ILE A 171 -5.23 7.54 15.28
C ILE A 171 -5.41 6.46 16.35
N CYS A 172 -4.59 6.49 17.41
CA CYS A 172 -4.67 5.52 18.50
C CYS A 172 -5.99 5.61 19.28
N ASP A 173 -6.49 6.83 19.49
CA ASP A 173 -7.76 7.06 20.18
C ASP A 173 -8.96 6.65 19.31
N LEU A 174 -8.87 6.83 17.99
CA LEU A 174 -9.86 6.29 17.05
C LEU A 174 -9.90 4.75 17.08
N HIS A 175 -8.75 4.07 17.13
CA HIS A 175 -8.73 2.60 17.30
C HIS A 175 -9.41 2.16 18.60
N ARG A 176 -9.13 2.87 19.70
CA ARG A 176 -9.76 2.61 21.00
C ARG A 176 -11.27 2.80 20.93
N ALA A 177 -11.72 3.91 20.34
CA ALA A 177 -13.13 4.20 20.17
C ALA A 177 -13.84 3.15 19.31
N LEU A 178 -13.22 2.74 18.20
CA LEU A 178 -13.73 1.66 17.35
C LEU A 178 -13.90 0.35 18.15
N ALA A 179 -12.89 -0.04 18.93
CA ALA A 179 -12.96 -1.27 19.71
C ALA A 179 -13.94 -1.21 20.90
N ASP A 180 -14.13 -0.04 21.49
CA ASP A 180 -15.00 0.14 22.65
C ASP A 180 -16.47 0.35 22.28
N HIS A 181 -16.72 0.92 21.10
CA HIS A 181 -18.06 1.32 20.65
C HIS A 181 -18.55 0.58 19.40
N ALA A 182 -17.74 -0.30 18.78
CA ALA A 182 -18.23 -1.14 17.70
C ALA A 182 -19.43 -1.96 18.20
N PRO A 183 -20.58 -1.89 17.51
CA PRO A 183 -21.75 -2.64 17.91
C PRO A 183 -21.44 -4.15 17.91
N ALA A 184 -21.67 -4.79 19.07
CA ALA A 184 -21.51 -6.22 19.21
C ALA A 184 -22.38 -6.96 18.18
N GLY A 185 -21.75 -7.71 17.27
CA GLY A 185 -22.45 -8.50 16.26
C GLY A 185 -22.90 -7.76 15.00
N ALA A 186 -22.47 -6.51 14.77
CA ALA A 186 -22.70 -5.87 13.48
C ALA A 186 -21.78 -6.50 12.42
N ALA A 187 -22.32 -7.43 11.65
CA ALA A 187 -21.75 -7.75 10.35
C ALA A 187 -21.73 -6.45 9.53
N ALA A 188 -20.54 -5.92 9.26
CA ALA A 188 -20.41 -4.85 8.29
C ALA A 188 -21.00 -5.36 6.97
N SER A 189 -21.75 -4.52 6.26
CA SER A 189 -22.21 -4.80 4.91
C SER A 189 -20.99 -4.78 3.98
N GLY A 190 -20.26 -5.88 3.91
CA GLY A 190 -19.01 -6.02 3.19
C GLY A 190 -18.34 -7.38 3.47
N SER A 191 -17.25 -7.70 2.76
CA SER A 191 -16.56 -8.99 2.85
C SER A 191 -15.74 -9.20 4.14
N HIS A 192 -15.72 -8.22 5.05
CA HIS A 192 -14.87 -8.23 6.23
C HIS A 192 -15.77 -8.12 7.47
N SER A 193 -15.97 -9.24 8.16
CA SER A 193 -16.67 -9.26 9.45
C SER A 193 -15.72 -8.76 10.54
N PRO A 194 -16.17 -7.92 11.48
CA PRO A 194 -15.36 -7.54 12.65
C PRO A 194 -15.13 -8.70 13.62
N VAL A 195 -15.79 -9.85 13.40
CA VAL A 195 -15.69 -11.05 14.21
C VAL A 195 -14.79 -12.06 13.49
N LEU A 196 -13.81 -12.63 14.21
CA LEU A 196 -12.99 -13.74 13.70
C LEU A 196 -13.90 -14.89 13.25
N GLN A 197 -13.80 -15.26 11.97
CA GLN A 197 -14.48 -16.42 11.41
C GLN A 197 -13.45 -17.49 11.06
N PRO A 198 -13.60 -18.73 11.53
CA PRO A 198 -12.75 -19.84 11.08
C PRO A 198 -12.83 -20.02 9.57
N GLY A 199 -11.67 -20.15 8.93
CA GLY A 199 -11.59 -20.47 7.52
C GLY A 199 -12.10 -21.89 7.21
N LYS A 200 -12.25 -22.21 5.93
CA LYS A 200 -12.58 -23.57 5.50
C LYS A 200 -11.50 -24.53 6.01
N SER A 201 -11.92 -25.60 6.68
CA SER A 201 -10.99 -26.54 7.30
C SER A 201 -9.95 -27.05 6.31
N THR A 202 -8.69 -26.90 6.71
CA THR A 202 -7.52 -27.40 5.97
C THR A 202 -7.14 -28.83 6.37
N GLY A 203 -7.75 -29.38 7.43
CA GLY A 203 -7.38 -30.66 8.03
C GLY A 203 -6.05 -30.65 8.82
N ARG A 204 -5.34 -29.51 8.86
CA ARG A 204 -4.06 -29.38 9.56
C ARG A 204 -4.25 -28.89 10.99
N ARG A 205 -3.38 -29.38 11.89
CA ARG A 205 -3.30 -28.97 13.30
C ARG A 205 -2.00 -28.21 13.53
N VAL A 206 -2.08 -27.11 14.26
CA VAL A 206 -0.94 -26.24 14.58
C VAL A 206 -0.87 -26.04 16.09
N ALA A 207 0.32 -26.28 16.66
CA ALA A 207 0.63 -25.92 18.04
C ALA A 207 1.37 -24.58 18.05
N VAL A 208 0.90 -23.65 18.86
CA VAL A 208 1.54 -22.34 19.11
C VAL A 208 2.08 -22.37 20.53
N ILE A 209 3.37 -22.05 20.71
CA ILE A 209 4.02 -22.01 22.02
C ILE A 209 4.11 -20.54 22.46
N GLY A 210 3.50 -20.24 23.59
CA GLY A 210 3.30 -18.90 24.14
C GLY A 210 1.97 -18.27 23.72
N ALA A 211 1.19 -17.85 24.72
CA ALA A 211 -0.04 -17.08 24.65
C ALA A 211 0.21 -15.57 24.89
N GLY A 212 1.41 -15.07 24.57
CA GLY A 212 1.68 -13.64 24.46
C GLY A 212 1.13 -13.01 23.17
N PRO A 213 1.35 -11.69 22.94
CA PRO A 213 0.83 -10.98 21.76
C PRO A 213 1.13 -11.67 20.42
N ALA A 214 2.36 -12.17 20.25
CA ALA A 214 2.80 -12.82 19.03
C ALA A 214 2.05 -14.15 18.77
N GLY A 215 1.95 -15.01 19.80
CA GLY A 215 1.26 -16.29 19.67
C GLY A 215 -0.25 -16.14 19.49
N LEU A 216 -0.87 -15.20 20.21
CA LEU A 216 -2.28 -14.87 20.04
C LEU A 216 -2.59 -14.31 18.65
N SER A 217 -1.73 -13.44 18.12
CA SER A 217 -1.84 -12.93 16.74
C SER A 217 -1.66 -14.04 15.72
N ALA A 218 -0.69 -14.94 15.91
CA ALA A 218 -0.49 -16.09 15.03
C ALA A 218 -1.73 -17.00 15.03
N ALA A 219 -2.29 -17.30 16.21
CA ALA A 219 -3.49 -18.12 16.34
C ALA A 219 -4.69 -17.51 15.62
N TRP A 220 -4.88 -16.18 15.72
CA TRP A 220 -5.93 -15.46 15.02
C TRP A 220 -5.90 -15.74 13.51
N PHE A 221 -4.76 -15.48 12.86
CA PHE A 221 -4.64 -15.64 11.42
C PHE A 221 -4.64 -17.10 10.99
N LEU A 222 -4.04 -18.01 11.77
CA LEU A 222 -4.05 -19.44 11.46
C LEU A 222 -5.48 -20.03 11.48
N VAL A 223 -6.31 -19.61 12.44
CA VAL A 223 -7.72 -20.03 12.47
C VAL A 223 -8.52 -19.38 11.34
N ALA A 224 -8.27 -18.11 11.02
CA ALA A 224 -8.88 -17.47 9.85
C ALA A 224 -8.52 -18.20 8.53
N CYS A 225 -7.33 -18.80 8.45
CA CYS A 225 -6.92 -19.66 7.33
C CYS A 225 -7.50 -21.10 7.39
N GLY A 226 -8.24 -21.46 8.44
CA GLY A 226 -8.91 -22.76 8.57
C GLY A 226 -8.06 -23.87 9.17
N HIS A 227 -7.01 -23.53 9.92
CA HIS A 227 -6.23 -24.50 10.71
C HIS A 227 -6.87 -24.73 12.08
N GLN A 228 -6.73 -25.96 12.61
CA GLN A 228 -7.04 -26.21 14.02
C GLN A 228 -5.85 -25.79 14.88
N VAL A 229 -6.04 -24.79 15.74
CA VAL A 229 -4.95 -24.20 16.53
C VAL A 229 -5.10 -24.58 18.00
N THR A 230 -3.97 -24.92 18.62
CA THR A 230 -3.84 -25.11 20.06
C THR A 230 -2.67 -24.29 20.57
N ILE A 231 -2.91 -23.47 21.58
CA ILE A 231 -1.91 -22.63 22.24
C ILE A 231 -1.49 -23.30 23.55
N TYR A 232 -0.19 -23.40 23.78
CA TYR A 232 0.41 -23.87 25.02
C TYR A 232 1.18 -22.72 25.66
N ASP A 233 1.00 -22.47 26.94
CA ASP A 233 1.78 -21.47 27.68
C ASP A 233 2.18 -22.03 29.06
N ALA A 234 3.31 -21.57 29.57
CA ALA A 234 3.79 -21.88 30.91
C ALA A 234 2.95 -21.15 31.98
N ASP A 235 2.37 -19.99 31.64
CA ASP A 235 1.44 -19.26 32.49
C ASP A 235 0.03 -19.89 32.45
N GLY A 236 -0.70 -19.77 33.56
CA GLY A 236 -2.06 -20.35 33.69
C GLY A 236 -3.14 -19.65 32.85
N GLU A 237 -2.94 -18.39 32.46
CA GLU A 237 -3.94 -17.61 31.71
C GLU A 237 -3.31 -16.90 30.48
N PRO A 238 -4.03 -16.79 29.35
CA PRO A 238 -3.48 -16.23 28.12
C PRO A 238 -3.33 -14.71 28.19
N GLY A 239 -2.33 -14.17 27.50
CA GLY A 239 -2.06 -12.73 27.41
C GLY A 239 -0.58 -12.38 27.57
N GLY A 240 0.21 -13.26 28.19
CA GLY A 240 1.63 -13.03 28.48
C GLY A 240 1.84 -11.67 29.16
N LEU A 241 2.82 -10.89 28.71
CA LEU A 241 3.12 -9.57 29.28
C LEU A 241 1.91 -8.61 29.28
N LEU A 242 0.93 -8.76 28.38
CA LEU A 242 -0.28 -7.93 28.40
C LEU A 242 -1.11 -8.14 29.67
N ARG A 243 -1.13 -9.37 30.19
CA ARG A 243 -1.83 -9.72 31.43
C ARG A 243 -0.95 -9.49 32.64
N TYR A 244 0.29 -9.99 32.59
CA TYR A 244 1.13 -10.14 33.78
C TYR A 244 2.04 -8.94 34.06
N ALA A 245 2.29 -8.06 33.08
CA ALA A 245 3.21 -6.93 33.24
C ALA A 245 2.58 -5.55 33.02
N VAL A 246 1.53 -5.44 32.19
CA VAL A 246 0.87 -4.16 31.94
C VAL A 246 -0.08 -3.82 33.10
N PRO A 247 0.04 -2.64 33.74
CA PRO A 247 -0.85 -2.26 34.83
C PRO A 247 -2.32 -2.12 34.40
N GLU A 248 -3.25 -2.48 35.30
CA GLU A 248 -4.69 -2.50 35.01
C GLU A 248 -5.26 -1.13 34.60
N PHE A 249 -4.76 -0.04 35.18
CA PHE A 249 -5.17 1.32 34.79
C PHE A 249 -4.78 1.67 33.34
N ARG A 250 -3.78 0.98 32.78
CA ARG A 250 -3.32 1.14 31.40
C ARG A 250 -4.03 0.17 30.46
N LEU A 251 -4.15 -1.09 30.86
CA LEU A 251 -4.89 -2.12 30.11
C LEU A 251 -5.81 -2.89 31.07
N PRO A 252 -7.11 -2.54 31.14
CA PRO A 252 -8.04 -3.26 31.99
C PRO A 252 -8.20 -4.71 31.54
N LEU A 253 -8.16 -5.66 32.49
CA LEU A 253 -8.28 -7.10 32.18
C LEU A 253 -9.57 -7.42 31.41
N LYS A 254 -10.67 -6.75 31.73
CA LYS A 254 -11.94 -6.90 30.98
C LYS A 254 -11.82 -6.61 29.48
N VAL A 255 -10.91 -5.70 29.09
CA VAL A 255 -10.66 -5.36 27.67
C VAL A 255 -9.82 -6.45 27.02
N LEU A 256 -8.80 -6.93 27.73
CA LEU A 256 -7.99 -8.07 27.28
C LEU A 256 -8.89 -9.29 27.03
N GLU A 257 -9.69 -9.70 28.02
CA GLU A 257 -10.61 -10.85 27.89
C GLU A 257 -11.58 -10.69 26.72
N ARG A 258 -12.16 -9.49 26.56
CA ARG A 258 -13.08 -9.19 25.45
C ARG A 258 -12.40 -9.34 24.08
N GLU A 259 -11.16 -8.90 23.95
CA GLU A 259 -10.39 -8.97 22.70
C GLU A 259 -9.88 -10.39 22.40
N LEU A 260 -9.64 -11.22 23.43
CA LEU A 260 -9.24 -12.62 23.24
C LEU A 260 -10.42 -13.55 22.96
N ARG A 261 -11.62 -13.21 23.43
CA ARG A 261 -12.82 -14.04 23.28
C ARG A 261 -13.09 -14.58 21.86
N PRO A 262 -12.91 -13.80 20.77
CA PRO A 262 -13.11 -14.31 19.42
C PRO A 262 -12.24 -15.52 19.07
N LEU A 263 -11.04 -15.67 19.66
CA LEU A 263 -10.19 -16.85 19.45
C LEU A 263 -10.88 -18.12 19.98
N TRP A 264 -11.46 -18.02 21.17
CA TRP A 264 -12.14 -19.14 21.83
C TRP A 264 -13.44 -19.49 21.11
N ASP A 265 -14.21 -18.47 20.72
CA ASP A 265 -15.43 -18.65 19.92
C ASP A 265 -15.12 -19.27 18.55
N ALA A 266 -13.94 -18.98 17.99
CA ALA A 266 -13.43 -19.57 16.75
C ALA A 266 -12.81 -20.97 16.93
N GLY A 267 -12.82 -21.52 18.15
CA GLY A 267 -12.40 -22.89 18.45
C GLY A 267 -10.90 -23.07 18.69
N VAL A 268 -10.14 -21.99 18.90
CA VAL A 268 -8.76 -22.09 19.41
C VAL A 268 -8.79 -22.72 20.80
N ARG A 269 -7.91 -23.70 21.03
CA ARG A 269 -7.74 -24.31 22.36
C ARG A 269 -6.56 -23.68 23.06
N PHE A 270 -6.66 -23.52 24.38
CA PHE A 270 -5.58 -23.02 25.22
C PHE A 270 -5.30 -24.05 26.33
N PHE A 271 -4.02 -24.32 26.57
CA PHE A 271 -3.51 -25.11 27.68
C PHE A 271 -2.46 -24.29 28.43
N GLY A 272 -2.85 -23.74 29.57
CA GLY A 272 -1.94 -23.09 30.51
C GLY A 272 -1.18 -24.09 31.36
N ASP A 273 -0.24 -23.59 32.16
CA ASP A 273 0.62 -24.38 33.05
C ASP A 273 1.32 -25.54 32.32
N SER A 274 1.65 -25.33 31.04
CA SER A 274 2.32 -26.31 30.20
C SER A 274 3.83 -26.32 30.47
N PRO A 275 4.44 -27.50 30.70
CA PRO A 275 5.84 -27.63 31.07
C PRO A 275 6.83 -27.33 29.92
#